data_AF-A0A7S4RHH7-F1
#
_entry.id   AF-A0A7S4RHH7-F1
#
_cell.length_a   1.000
_cell.length_b   1.000
_cell.length_c   1.000
_cell.angle_alpha   90.00
_cell.angle_beta   90.00
_cell.angle_gamma   90.00
#
_symmetry.space_group_name_H-M   'P 1'
#
loop_
_entity.id
_entity.type
_entity.pdbx_description
1 polymer ?
#
loop_
_entity_poly.entity_id
_entity_poly.type
_entity_poly.pdbx_seq_one_letter_code
_entity_poly.pdbx_strand_id
1 'polypeptide(L)'
;TNPNNGSAPKATPKKHDLRAYLPQRQRVIMSDKKTEKEPVVLTNFIELPKSSKRAFIVTINRPNQLNAFNTDVCHSLANIFHSLAKYFHEQSSGNDGNDGEYEDVVAVILTGRGKSFCAGADLSNPPNPLDQSSELEHHLRINPVFQMDSLRIPIIAAIRGHVGFLFFTMKRLLFSY
;
A
#
# COMPACT_ATOMS: atom_id res chain seq x y z
N THR A 1 40.62 5.30 34.47
CA THR A 1 39.18 5.06 34.70
C THR A 1 38.52 4.93 33.35
N ASN A 2 37.78 3.83 33.18
CA ASN A 2 37.02 3.38 32.00
C ASN A 2 35.85 4.37 31.67
N PRO A 3 34.99 4.15 30.65
CA PRO A 3 35.15 4.47 29.22
C PRO A 3 33.85 5.10 28.63
N ASN A 4 33.66 5.00 27.31
CA ASN A 4 32.39 5.07 26.58
C ASN A 4 31.76 6.46 26.40
N ASN A 5 32.21 7.15 25.36
CA ASN A 5 31.24 7.84 24.51
C ASN A 5 31.14 7.08 23.17
N GLY A 6 30.58 5.87 23.26
CA GLY A 6 30.14 5.14 22.07
C GLY A 6 28.92 5.85 21.52
N SER A 7 29.13 6.81 20.61
CA SER A 7 28.09 7.16 19.66
C SER A 7 27.83 5.92 18.82
N ALA A 8 26.76 5.20 19.17
CA ALA A 8 26.21 4.18 18.30
C ALA A 8 26.09 4.81 16.90
N PRO A 9 26.56 4.16 15.82
CA PRO A 9 26.29 4.67 14.49
C PRO A 9 24.76 4.75 14.37
N LYS A 10 24.23 5.97 14.30
CA LYS A 10 22.84 6.19 13.86
C LYS A 10 22.81 5.61 12.46
N ALA A 11 22.26 4.40 12.34
CA ALA A 11 22.03 3.76 11.07
C ALA A 11 21.20 4.73 10.23
N THR A 12 21.85 5.40 9.29
CA THR A 12 21.15 6.09 8.23
C THR A 12 20.31 5.02 7.54
N PRO A 13 18.97 5.18 7.44
CA PRO A 13 18.18 4.22 6.70
C PRO A 13 18.77 4.14 5.29
N LYS A 14 19.11 2.93 4.83
CA LYS A 14 19.55 2.71 3.45
C LYS A 14 18.48 3.35 2.57
N LYS A 15 18.83 4.38 1.80
CA LYS A 15 17.91 5.23 1.03
C LYS A 15 16.99 4.47 0.05
N HIS A 16 17.16 3.15 -0.10
CA HIS A 16 16.49 2.31 -1.09
C HIS A 16 15.71 1.13 -0.51
N ASP A 17 15.42 1.12 0.80
CA ASP A 17 14.47 0.14 1.37
C ASP A 17 13.02 0.65 1.18
N LEU A 18 12.23 -0.06 0.35
CA LEU A 18 10.82 0.30 0.11
C LEU A 18 9.99 0.33 1.41
N ARG A 19 10.37 -0.44 2.44
CA ARG A 19 9.69 -0.40 3.75
C ARG A 19 9.78 0.95 4.42
N ALA A 20 10.81 1.74 4.13
CA ALA A 20 10.95 3.11 4.65
C ALA A 20 9.89 4.08 4.10
N TYR A 21 9.30 3.76 2.94
CA TYR A 21 8.26 4.57 2.30
C TYR A 21 6.85 4.19 2.77
N LEU A 22 6.67 2.97 3.27
CA LEU A 22 5.36 2.46 3.66
C LEU A 22 4.89 3.07 4.98
N PRO A 23 3.58 3.35 5.12
CA PRO A 23 3.03 3.80 6.39
C PRO A 23 3.28 2.76 7.48
N GLN A 24 3.91 3.16 8.58
CA GLN A 24 4.05 2.29 9.75
C GLN A 24 2.68 2.05 10.39
N ARG A 25 2.52 0.88 11.06
CA ARG A 25 1.27 0.56 11.77
C ARG A 25 0.87 1.71 12.70
N GLN A 26 -0.27 2.33 12.43
CA GLN A 26 -0.85 3.34 13.31
C GLN A 26 -1.35 2.66 14.59
N ARG A 27 -0.72 2.98 15.73
CA ARG A 27 -1.29 2.68 17.05
C ARG A 27 -2.36 3.73 17.35
N VAL A 28 -3.63 3.36 17.25
CA VAL A 28 -4.72 4.21 17.73
C VAL A 28 -4.79 4.09 19.26
N ILE A 29 -4.42 5.15 19.97
CA ILE A 29 -4.59 5.25 21.42
C ILE A 29 -5.94 5.94 21.67
N MET A 30 -7.00 5.16 21.85
CA MET A 30 -8.26 5.67 22.42
C MET A 30 -8.27 5.38 23.91
N SER A 31 -8.74 6.36 24.70
CA SER A 31 -8.87 6.30 26.16
C SER A 31 -9.44 4.94 26.61
N ASP A 32 -8.70 4.28 27.51
CA ASP A 32 -9.08 3.13 28.34
C ASP A 32 -9.25 1.72 27.79
N LYS A 33 -8.86 1.39 26.54
CA LYS A 33 -8.56 -0.02 26.18
C LYS A 33 -7.64 -0.11 24.97
N LYS A 34 -6.39 -0.52 25.20
CA LYS A 34 -5.36 -0.74 24.17
C LYS A 34 -5.75 -1.93 23.29
N THR A 35 -6.59 -1.69 22.29
CA THR A 35 -6.97 -2.70 21.30
C THR A 35 -6.27 -2.35 19.99
N GLU A 36 -5.19 -3.05 19.66
CA GLU A 36 -4.49 -2.90 18.38
C GLU A 36 -5.40 -3.46 17.28
N LYS A 37 -6.20 -2.59 16.64
CA LYS A 37 -7.05 -2.99 15.53
C LYS A 37 -6.16 -3.46 14.39
N GLU A 38 -6.38 -4.68 13.91
CA GLU A 38 -5.65 -5.22 12.77
C GLU A 38 -5.76 -4.25 11.57
N PRO A 39 -4.67 -3.95 10.84
CA PRO A 39 -4.72 -3.02 9.73
C PRO A 39 -5.69 -3.50 8.65
N VAL A 40 -6.44 -2.56 8.06
CA VAL A 40 -7.44 -2.84 7.01
C VAL A 40 -6.80 -3.16 5.65
N VAL A 41 -5.50 -2.91 5.49
CA VAL A 41 -4.68 -3.31 4.35
C VAL A 41 -3.36 -3.89 4.87
N LEU A 42 -2.98 -5.04 4.34
CA LEU A 42 -1.70 -5.70 4.62
C LEU A 42 -0.76 -5.53 3.43
N THR A 43 0.54 -5.47 3.70
CA THR A 43 1.58 -5.37 2.69
C THR A 43 2.64 -6.44 2.91
N ASN A 44 3.12 -7.06 1.83
CA ASN A 44 4.19 -8.04 1.88
C ASN A 44 4.98 -8.09 0.57
N PHE A 45 6.13 -8.75 0.58
CA PHE A 45 6.88 -9.09 -0.63
C PHE A 45 6.78 -10.58 -0.90
N ILE A 46 6.81 -10.94 -2.18
CA ILE A 46 7.05 -12.31 -2.62
C ILE A 46 8.19 -12.35 -3.63
N GLU A 47 9.01 -13.38 -3.54
CA GLU A 47 9.99 -13.72 -4.57
C GLU A 47 9.26 -14.33 -5.78
N LEU A 48 9.66 -13.91 -6.97
CA LEU A 48 9.13 -14.52 -8.19
C LEU A 48 9.90 -15.81 -8.49
N PRO A 49 9.20 -16.93 -8.76
CA PRO A 49 9.87 -18.19 -9.08
C PRO A 49 10.86 -18.02 -10.24
N LYS A 50 12.04 -18.63 -10.11
CA LYS A 50 13.09 -18.62 -11.15
C LYS A 50 13.62 -17.22 -11.48
N SER A 51 13.52 -16.26 -10.56
CA SER A 51 13.95 -14.88 -10.75
C SER A 51 14.52 -14.31 -9.44
N SER A 52 15.42 -13.33 -9.54
CA SER A 52 15.84 -12.49 -8.41
C SER A 52 14.91 -11.29 -8.17
N LYS A 53 13.83 -11.21 -8.97
CA LYS A 53 12.82 -10.14 -8.91
C LYS A 53 11.74 -10.48 -7.87
N ARG A 54 11.11 -9.43 -7.34
CA ARG A 54 10.03 -9.54 -6.36
C ARG A 54 8.73 -8.90 -6.87
N ALA A 55 7.62 -9.30 -6.27
CA ALA A 55 6.35 -8.58 -6.37
C ALA A 55 5.91 -8.07 -4.99
N PHE A 56 5.31 -6.88 -4.96
CA PHE A 56 4.75 -6.28 -3.75
C PHE A 56 3.26 -6.60 -3.66
N ILE A 57 2.84 -7.30 -2.61
CA ILE A 57 1.44 -7.69 -2.41
C ILE A 57 0.75 -6.67 -1.50
N VAL A 58 -0.37 -6.14 -1.97
CA VAL A 58 -1.34 -5.32 -1.22
C VAL A 58 -2.59 -6.16 -1.02
N THR A 59 -2.94 -6.45 0.23
CA THR A 59 -4.10 -7.29 0.58
C THR A 59 -5.12 -6.49 1.38
N ILE A 60 -6.34 -6.35 0.85
CA ILE A 60 -7.47 -5.78 1.61
C ILE A 60 -7.87 -6.77 2.69
N ASN A 61 -7.96 -6.30 3.94
CA ASN A 61 -7.98 -7.12 5.13
C ASN A 61 -9.31 -7.04 5.90
N ARG A 62 -10.43 -7.17 5.20
CA ARG A 62 -11.78 -7.12 5.78
C ARG A 62 -12.62 -8.33 5.34
N PRO A 63 -12.18 -9.58 5.60
CA PRO A 63 -12.84 -10.78 5.08
C PRO A 63 -14.30 -10.91 5.55
N ASN A 64 -14.61 -10.46 6.77
CA ASN A 64 -15.95 -10.49 7.35
C ASN A 64 -16.92 -9.49 6.69
N GLN A 65 -16.41 -8.53 5.94
CA GLN A 65 -17.18 -7.56 5.14
C GLN A 65 -16.94 -7.76 3.64
N LEU A 66 -16.51 -8.96 3.23
CA LEU A 66 -16.22 -9.29 1.84
C LEU A 66 -15.24 -8.30 1.16
N ASN A 67 -14.35 -7.70 1.96
CA ASN A 67 -13.40 -6.68 1.54
C ASN A 67 -14.02 -5.40 0.96
N ALA A 68 -15.22 -5.02 1.43
CA ALA A 68 -15.87 -3.76 1.06
C ALA A 68 -15.03 -2.52 1.44
N PHE A 69 -15.17 -1.45 0.67
CA PHE A 69 -14.40 -0.20 0.80
C PHE A 69 -15.12 0.76 1.73
N ASN A 70 -14.53 0.99 2.91
CA ASN A 70 -14.84 2.10 3.80
C ASN A 70 -13.74 3.18 3.69
N THR A 71 -13.88 4.29 4.44
CA THR A 71 -12.86 5.35 4.52
C THR A 71 -11.45 4.81 4.80
N ASP A 72 -11.32 3.93 5.81
CA ASP A 72 -10.01 3.40 6.23
C ASP A 72 -9.30 2.66 5.09
N VAL A 73 -10.03 1.83 4.32
CA VAL A 73 -9.47 1.10 3.18
C VAL A 73 -9.03 2.06 2.09
N CYS A 74 -9.87 3.04 1.72
CA CYS A 74 -9.54 4.02 0.70
C CYS A 74 -8.27 4.81 1.07
N HIS A 75 -8.20 5.33 2.30
CA HIS A 75 -7.04 6.09 2.77
C HIS A 75 -5.78 5.23 2.85
N SER A 76 -5.90 3.98 3.35
CA SER A 76 -4.76 3.06 3.44
C SER A 76 -4.21 2.72 2.06
N LEU A 77 -5.09 2.39 1.09
CA LEU A 77 -4.68 2.12 -0.28
C LEU A 77 -4.04 3.35 -0.93
N ALA A 78 -4.66 4.52 -0.82
CA ALA A 78 -4.13 5.76 -1.40
C ALA A 78 -2.72 6.08 -0.86
N ASN A 79 -2.52 5.98 0.46
CA ASN A 79 -1.20 6.18 1.07
C ASN A 79 -0.17 5.16 0.58
N ILE A 80 -0.53 3.87 0.50
CA ILE A 80 0.38 2.82 0.03
C ILE A 80 0.78 3.06 -1.43
N PHE A 81 -0.18 3.34 -2.31
CA PHE A 81 0.11 3.58 -3.73
C PHE A 81 0.91 4.88 -3.94
N HIS A 82 0.61 5.93 -3.17
CA HIS A 82 1.42 7.15 -3.19
C HIS A 82 2.88 6.88 -2.82
N SER A 83 3.11 6.14 -1.71
CA SER A 83 4.44 5.74 -1.27
C SER A 83 5.19 4.90 -2.29
N LEU A 84 4.49 3.96 -2.94
CA LEU A 84 5.05 3.14 -4.00
C LEU A 84 5.44 4.00 -5.21
N ALA A 85 4.56 4.89 -5.67
CA ALA A 85 4.85 5.79 -6.78
C ALA A 85 6.10 6.63 -6.48
N LYS A 86 6.19 7.23 -5.27
CA LYS A 86 7.37 7.97 -4.83
C LYS A 86 8.64 7.13 -4.88
N TYR A 87 8.61 5.91 -4.34
CA TYR A 87 9.74 4.99 -4.40
C TYR A 87 10.19 4.74 -5.84
N PHE A 88 9.28 4.35 -6.75
CA PHE A 88 9.66 4.05 -8.14
C PHE A 88 10.10 5.29 -8.95
N HIS A 89 9.58 6.47 -8.62
CA HIS A 89 10.05 7.73 -9.20
C HIS A 89 11.50 8.02 -8.82
N GLU A 90 11.83 7.92 -7.53
CA GLU A 90 13.20 8.16 -7.04
C GLU A 90 14.19 7.14 -7.61
N GLN A 91 13.77 5.87 -7.76
CA GLN A 91 14.55 4.81 -8.41
C GLN A 91 14.84 5.12 -9.89
N SER A 92 13.87 5.67 -10.62
CA SER A 92 14.01 5.98 -12.05
C SER A 92 14.88 7.22 -12.30
N SER A 93 15.03 8.10 -11.31
CA SER A 93 15.84 9.32 -11.38
C SER A 93 17.30 9.12 -10.97
N GLY A 94 17.65 7.95 -10.42
CA GLY A 94 19.00 7.57 -10.01
C GLY A 94 19.90 7.27 -11.21
N ASN A 95 20.37 8.32 -11.88
CA ASN A 95 21.50 8.29 -12.81
C ASN A 95 22.86 8.40 -12.09
N ASP A 96 22.85 8.36 -10.75
CA ASP A 96 24.04 8.42 -9.92
C ASP A 96 24.54 6.99 -9.70
N GLY A 97 25.58 6.59 -10.45
CA GLY A 97 26.24 5.28 -10.54
C GLY A 97 26.57 4.57 -9.21
N ASN A 98 25.54 4.32 -8.42
CA ASN A 98 25.54 3.53 -7.21
C ASN A 98 24.93 2.19 -7.60
N ASP A 99 25.77 1.17 -7.58
CA ASP A 99 25.43 -0.26 -7.65
C ASP A 99 24.67 -0.72 -6.39
N GLY A 100 23.84 0.16 -5.81
CA GLY A 100 23.01 -0.15 -4.67
C GLY A 100 22.03 -1.25 -5.07
N GLU A 101 21.98 -2.32 -4.28
CA GLU A 101 21.00 -3.39 -4.40
C GLU A 101 19.59 -2.81 -4.22
N TYR A 102 19.01 -2.29 -5.30
CA TYR A 102 17.64 -1.85 -5.34
C TYR A 102 16.73 -3.05 -5.11
N GLU A 103 15.65 -2.88 -4.34
CA GLU A 103 14.63 -3.91 -4.31
C GLU A 103 14.00 -3.98 -5.70
N ASP A 104 14.29 -5.09 -6.38
CA ASP A 104 13.92 -5.35 -7.77
C ASP A 104 12.45 -5.76 -7.88
N VAL A 105 11.58 -4.86 -7.42
CA VAL A 105 10.13 -5.01 -7.42
C VAL A 105 9.61 -4.67 -8.81
N VAL A 106 9.04 -5.65 -9.49
CA VAL A 106 8.62 -5.52 -10.90
C VAL A 106 7.11 -5.39 -11.07
N ALA A 107 6.33 -5.68 -10.03
CA ALA A 107 4.88 -5.60 -10.07
C ALA A 107 4.29 -5.40 -8.66
N VAL A 108 3.10 -4.82 -8.63
CA VAL A 108 2.22 -4.83 -7.44
C VAL A 108 1.11 -5.84 -7.67
N ILE A 109 0.82 -6.68 -6.67
CA ILE A 109 -0.34 -7.59 -6.67
C ILE A 109 -1.38 -7.03 -5.70
N LEU A 110 -2.56 -6.69 -6.18
CA LEU A 110 -3.71 -6.33 -5.35
C LEU A 110 -4.63 -7.54 -5.18
N THR A 111 -5.01 -7.86 -3.94
CA THR A 111 -5.92 -8.96 -3.61
C THR A 111 -6.77 -8.67 -2.38
N GLY A 112 -7.81 -9.47 -2.14
CA GLY A 112 -8.57 -9.48 -0.89
C GLY A 112 -8.19 -10.68 0.01
N ARG A 113 -8.25 -10.52 1.33
CA ARG A 113 -8.14 -11.63 2.29
C ARG A 113 -9.44 -12.45 2.29
N GLY A 114 -9.33 -13.77 2.31
CA GLY A 114 -10.49 -14.66 2.42
C GLY A 114 -11.11 -15.02 1.07
N LYS A 115 -12.45 -15.07 1.01
CA LYS A 115 -13.21 -15.66 -0.11
C LYS A 115 -13.59 -14.67 -1.22
N SER A 116 -13.34 -13.37 -1.03
CA SER A 116 -13.78 -12.30 -1.94
C SER A 116 -12.62 -11.37 -2.23
N PHE A 117 -12.53 -10.87 -3.46
CA PHE A 117 -11.59 -9.80 -3.81
C PHE A 117 -12.06 -8.50 -3.16
N CYS A 118 -13.27 -8.04 -3.51
CA CYS A 118 -13.90 -6.85 -2.96
C CYS A 118 -15.39 -6.81 -3.35
N ALA A 119 -16.27 -6.52 -2.39
CA ALA A 119 -17.72 -6.38 -2.62
C ALA A 119 -18.18 -4.98 -3.10
N GLY A 120 -17.26 -4.03 -3.30
CA GLY A 120 -17.57 -2.64 -3.67
C GLY A 120 -17.62 -1.72 -2.45
N ALA A 121 -18.49 -0.71 -2.47
CA ALA A 121 -18.62 0.24 -1.36
C ALA A 121 -19.24 -0.42 -0.12
N ASP A 122 -18.71 -0.09 1.06
CA ASP A 122 -19.30 -0.52 2.33
C ASP A 122 -20.52 0.35 2.66
N LEU A 123 -21.72 -0.19 2.45
CA LEU A 123 -22.97 0.53 2.73
C LEU A 123 -23.25 0.68 4.23
N SER A 124 -22.63 -0.14 5.08
CA SER A 124 -22.80 -0.08 6.53
C SER A 124 -21.88 0.98 7.17
N ASN A 125 -20.79 1.33 6.50
CA ASN A 125 -19.87 2.37 6.92
C ASN A 125 -19.31 3.10 5.68
N PRO A 126 -20.15 3.87 4.98
CA PRO A 126 -19.76 4.51 3.73
C PRO A 126 -18.64 5.52 3.98
N PRO A 127 -17.78 5.77 2.98
CA PRO A 127 -16.80 6.85 3.06
C PRO A 127 -17.49 8.16 3.47
N ASN A 128 -17.03 8.78 4.55
CA ASN A 128 -17.64 9.99 5.08
C ASN A 128 -17.59 11.11 4.02
N PRO A 129 -18.74 11.67 3.60
CA PRO A 129 -18.76 12.80 2.66
C PRO A 129 -17.98 14.01 3.19
N LEU A 130 -17.86 14.16 4.52
CA LEU A 130 -17.11 15.26 5.15
C LEU A 130 -15.58 15.10 5.07
N ASP A 131 -15.09 13.86 4.85
CA ASP A 131 -13.67 13.62 4.55
C ASP A 131 -13.34 13.90 3.08
N GLN A 132 -14.36 14.13 2.24
CA GLN A 132 -14.19 14.67 0.90
C GLN A 132 -14.04 16.18 1.01
N SER A 133 -12.82 16.63 1.28
CA SER A 133 -12.46 18.05 1.17
C SER A 133 -12.95 18.64 -0.16
N SER A 134 -13.49 19.85 -0.14
CA SER A 134 -13.76 20.63 -1.35
C SER A 134 -12.49 21.01 -2.12
N GLU A 135 -11.33 20.81 -1.50
CA GLU A 135 -10.01 21.00 -2.09
C GLU A 135 -9.62 19.81 -2.96
N LEU A 136 -9.50 20.05 -4.27
CA LEU A 136 -9.21 19.02 -5.28
C LEU A 136 -7.93 18.23 -4.95
N GLU A 137 -6.87 18.92 -4.50
CA GLU A 137 -5.58 18.29 -4.16
C GLU A 137 -5.73 17.24 -3.05
N HIS A 138 -6.47 17.56 -2.00
CA HIS A 138 -6.70 16.62 -0.91
C HIS A 138 -7.59 15.46 -1.38
N HIS A 139 -8.61 15.73 -2.19
CA HIS A 139 -9.46 14.69 -2.79
C HIS A 139 -8.65 13.70 -3.66
N LEU A 140 -7.74 14.20 -4.50
CA LEU A 140 -6.87 13.37 -5.34
C LEU A 140 -5.86 12.57 -4.49
N ARG A 141 -5.36 13.16 -3.39
CA ARG A 141 -4.45 12.47 -2.47
C ARG A 141 -5.09 11.27 -1.77
N ILE A 142 -6.36 11.38 -1.37
CA ILE A 142 -7.08 10.31 -0.68
C ILE A 142 -7.74 9.29 -1.62
N ASN A 143 -7.74 9.56 -2.94
CA ASN A 143 -8.32 8.70 -3.94
C ASN A 143 -7.33 7.58 -4.34
N PRO A 144 -7.60 6.31 -3.99
CA PRO A 144 -6.67 5.23 -4.30
C PRO A 144 -6.51 5.00 -5.81
N VAL A 145 -7.55 5.22 -6.61
CA VAL A 145 -7.50 5.04 -8.08
C VAL A 145 -6.53 6.03 -8.71
N PHE A 146 -6.56 7.29 -8.25
CA PHE A 146 -5.65 8.31 -8.73
C PHE A 146 -4.19 8.01 -8.36
N GLN A 147 -3.93 7.56 -7.13
CA GLN A 147 -2.59 7.16 -6.70
C GLN A 147 -2.09 5.93 -7.47
N MET A 148 -2.98 5.00 -7.84
CA MET A 148 -2.63 3.84 -8.66
C MET A 148 -2.21 4.22 -10.07
N ASP A 149 -2.82 5.24 -10.67
CA ASP A 149 -2.44 5.73 -12.01
C ASP A 149 -1.03 6.33 -12.03
N SER A 150 -0.58 6.87 -10.88
CA SER A 150 0.77 7.42 -10.70
C SER A 150 1.86 6.34 -10.63
N LEU A 151 1.51 5.05 -10.46
CA LEU A 151 2.50 3.98 -10.48
C LEU A 151 2.99 3.70 -11.92
N ARG A 152 4.30 3.60 -12.05
CA ARG A 152 4.99 3.29 -13.32
C ARG A 152 5.22 1.80 -13.57
N ILE A 153 4.90 0.95 -12.59
CA ILE A 153 5.00 -0.51 -12.69
C ILE A 153 3.59 -1.13 -12.78
N PRO A 154 3.44 -2.34 -13.35
CA PRO A 154 2.14 -2.99 -13.46
C PRO A 154 1.51 -3.29 -12.10
N ILE A 155 0.18 -3.14 -12.03
CA ILE A 155 -0.65 -3.60 -10.91
C ILE A 155 -1.49 -4.77 -11.41
N ILE A 156 -1.29 -5.94 -10.81
CA ILE A 156 -1.98 -7.18 -11.15
C ILE A 156 -3.05 -7.43 -10.09
N ALA A 157 -4.30 -7.65 -10.50
CA ALA A 157 -5.31 -8.08 -9.54
C ALA A 157 -5.39 -9.60 -9.51
N ALA A 158 -5.14 -10.17 -8.32
CA ALA A 158 -5.42 -11.57 -8.05
C ALA A 158 -6.86 -11.69 -7.54
N ILE A 159 -7.79 -11.86 -8.49
CA ILE A 159 -9.22 -11.85 -8.18
C ILE A 159 -9.68 -13.24 -7.73
N ARG A 160 -10.34 -13.29 -6.58
CA ARG A 160 -10.93 -14.51 -6.03
C ARG A 160 -12.37 -14.22 -5.63
N GLY A 161 -13.32 -15.00 -6.14
CA GLY A 161 -14.74 -14.84 -5.78
C GLY A 161 -15.35 -13.53 -6.27
N HIS A 162 -16.16 -12.89 -5.42
CA HIS A 162 -17.02 -11.76 -5.79
C HIS A 162 -16.21 -10.48 -6.12
N VAL A 163 -16.67 -9.77 -7.16
CA VAL A 163 -16.16 -8.45 -7.57
C VAL A 163 -17.34 -7.49 -7.68
N GLY A 164 -17.38 -6.49 -6.80
CA GLY A 164 -18.34 -5.40 -6.88
C GLY A 164 -18.00 -4.43 -8.03
N PHE A 165 -19.05 -3.86 -8.65
CA PHE A 165 -19.00 -3.07 -9.89
C PHE A 165 -18.09 -1.83 -9.87
N LEU A 166 -17.63 -1.37 -8.70
CA LEU A 166 -16.83 -0.14 -8.54
C LEU A 166 -15.34 -0.26 -8.99
N PHE A 167 -14.95 -1.36 -9.63
CA PHE A 167 -13.55 -1.58 -10.05
C PHE A 167 -13.25 -1.29 -11.53
N PHE A 168 -14.22 -0.84 -12.33
CA PHE A 168 -14.05 -0.70 -13.79
C PHE A 168 -13.18 0.47 -14.26
N THR A 169 -12.68 1.33 -13.37
CA THR A 169 -11.91 2.54 -13.76
C THR A 169 -10.38 2.36 -13.69
N MET A 170 -9.87 1.17 -13.37
CA MET A 170 -8.43 0.92 -13.26
C MET A 170 -7.79 0.54 -14.61
N LYS A 171 -7.23 1.52 -15.31
CA LYS A 171 -6.61 1.38 -16.65
C LYS A 171 -5.40 0.43 -16.76
N ARG A 172 -4.97 -0.23 -15.67
CA ARG A 172 -3.73 -1.03 -15.65
C ARG A 172 -3.84 -2.40 -14.96
N LEU A 173 -5.06 -2.83 -14.64
CA LEU A 173 -5.27 -4.12 -13.99
C LEU A 173 -5.15 -5.27 -15.01
N LEU A 174 -4.09 -6.07 -14.88
CA LEU A 174 -4.05 -7.38 -15.52
C LEU A 174 -4.82 -8.36 -14.64
N PHE A 175 -5.84 -8.99 -15.22
CA PHE A 175 -6.64 -10.01 -14.55
C PHE A 175 -6.00 -11.38 -14.78
N SER A 176 -5.64 -12.08 -13.71
CA SER A 176 -5.34 -13.50 -13.75
C SER A 176 -6.49 -14.23 -13.05
N TYR A 177 -7.19 -15.09 -13.79
CA TYR A 177 -8.28 -15.93 -13.31
C TYR A 177 -7.75 -17.24 -12.71
#